data_AF-A0A6J7EAD7-F1
#
_entry.id   AF-A0A6J7EAD7-F1
#
_cell.length_a   1.000
_cell.length_b   1.000
_cell.length_c   1.000
_cell.angle_alpha   90.00
_cell.angle_beta   90.00
_cell.angle_gamma   90.00
#
_symmetry.space_group_name_H-M   'P 1'
#
loop_
_entity.id
_entity.type
_entity.pdbx_description
1 polymer ?
#
loop_
_entity_poly.entity_id
_entity_poly.type
_entity_poly.pdbx_seq_one_letter_code
_entity_poly.pdbx_strand_id
1 'polypeptide(L)' 'MNNLVLLCGFHHRLVHHSDWEVFIGTDQHPWFVPPASVDPYREPRQSHARAGPHIA' A
#
# COMPACT_ATOMS: atom_id res chain seq x y z
N MET A 1 -9.72 15.38 3.79
CA MET A 1 -9.71 14.30 2.77
C MET A 1 -8.29 13.78 2.73
N ASN A 2 -8.06 12.65 3.41
CA ASN A 2 -6.72 12.11 3.72
C ASN A 2 -6.74 10.59 3.53
N ASN A 3 -7.52 10.14 2.55
CA ASN A 3 -7.83 8.75 2.26
C ASN A 3 -7.40 8.31 0.85
N LEU A 4 -6.47 9.05 0.24
CA LEU A 4 -5.96 8.77 -1.09
C LEU A 4 -4.47 8.44 -1.03
N VAL A 5 -4.03 7.58 -1.93
CA VAL A 5 -2.62 7.20 -2.12
C VAL A 5 -2.23 7.40 -3.57
N LEU A 6 -1.04 7.96 -3.80
CA LEU A 6 -0.47 8.08 -5.14
C LEU A 6 0.35 6.83 -5.47
N LEU A 7 0.05 6.20 -6.60
CA LEU A 7 0.76 5.02 -7.11
C LEU A 7 1.27 5.30 -8.51
N CYS A 8 2.39 4.68 -8.89
CA CYS A 8 2.81 4.69 -10.29
C CYS A 8 1.81 3.89 -11.15
N GLY A 9 1.79 4.12 -12.46
CA GLY A 9 0.78 3.52 -13.34
C GLY A 9 0.74 1.99 -13.33
N PHE A 10 1.86 1.32 -13.08
CA PHE A 10 1.89 -0.14 -12.93
C PHE A 10 1.16 -0.59 -11.65
N HIS A 11 1.56 -0.06 -10.48
CA HIS A 11 0.95 -0.43 -9.21
C HIS A 11 -0.51 0.00 -9.09
N HIS A 12 -0.88 1.11 -9.73
CA HIS A 12 -2.27 1.55 -9.82
C HIS A 12 -3.16 0.49 -10.50
N ARG A 13 -2.71 -0.05 -11.64
CA ARG A 13 -3.43 -1.13 -12.34
C ARG A 13 -3.43 -2.42 -11.54
N LEU A 14 -2.30 -2.76 -10.92
CA LEU A 14 -2.19 -3.96 -10.10
C LEU A 14 -3.24 -3.94 -8.98
N VAL A 15 -3.31 -2.86 -8.20
CA VAL A 15 -4.28 -2.71 -7.11
C VAL A 15 -5.73 -2.76 -7.61
N HIS A 16 -6.03 -2.22 -8.78
CA HIS A 16 -7.41 -2.25 -9.31
C HIS A 16 -7.83 -3.57 -9.96
N HIS A 17 -6.88 -4.41 -10.37
CA HIS A 17 -7.17 -5.59 -11.21
C HIS A 17 -6.67 -6.90 -10.59
N SER A 18 -6.41 -6.92 -9.29
CA SER A 18 -6.03 -8.13 -8.55
C SER A 18 -6.47 -8.03 -7.10
N ASP A 19 -6.21 -9.07 -6.30
CA ASP A 19 -6.68 -9.16 -4.90
C ASP A 19 -5.79 -8.40 -3.90
N TRP A 20 -5.11 -7.35 -4.36
CA TRP A 20 -4.43 -6.41 -3.49
C TRP A 20 -5.45 -5.49 -2.84
N GLU A 21 -5.37 -5.31 -1.52
CA GLU A 21 -6.22 -4.36 -0.79
C GLU A 21 -5.38 -3.20 -0.25
N VAL A 22 -6.02 -2.04 -0.09
CA VAL A 22 -5.39 -0.84 0.46
C VAL A 22 -6.31 -0.22 1.49
N PHE A 23 -5.75 0.12 2.66
CA PHE A 23 -6.46 0.87 3.70
C PHE A 23 -5.56 1.91 4.34
N ILE A 24 -6.15 2.94 4.97
CA ILE A 24 -5.41 3.91 5.78
C ILE A 24 -5.41 3.43 7.23
N GLY A 25 -4.22 3.26 7.79
CA GLY A 25 -4.06 2.83 9.17
C GLY A 25 -4.37 3.94 10.17
N THR A 26 -4.39 3.58 11.46
CA THR A 26 -4.49 4.55 12.56
C THR A 26 -3.35 5.56 12.57
N ASP A 27 -2.22 5.19 11.96
CA ASP A 27 -1.04 6.02 11.71
C ASP A 27 -1.21 7.03 10.55
N GLN A 28 -2.39 7.12 9.93
CA GLN A 28 -2.68 7.98 8.78
C GLN A 28 -1.83 7.65 7.52
N HIS A 29 -1.27 6.45 7.44
CA HIS A 29 -0.48 6.02 6.30
C HIS A 29 -1.15 4.85 5.55
N PRO A 30 -0.93 4.71 4.23
CA PRO A 30 -1.48 3.62 3.45
C PRO A 30 -0.78 2.30 3.76
N TRP A 31 -1.57 1.27 4.02
CA TRP A 31 -1.16 -0.12 4.18
C TRP A 31 -1.65 -0.93 2.99
N PHE A 32 -0.84 -1.91 2.56
CA PHE A 32 -1.12 -2.76 1.41
C PHE A 32 -1.20 -4.22 1.85
N VAL A 33 -2.32 -4.87 1.56
CA VAL A 33 -2.51 -6.29 1.84
C VAL A 33 -2.28 -7.06 0.54
N PRO A 34 -1.29 -7.97 0.50
CA PRO A 34 -1.04 -8.77 -0.69
C PRO A 34 -2.13 -9.85 -0.91
N PRO A 35 -2.27 -10.36 -2.14
CA PRO A 35 -3.05 -11.56 -2.41
C PRO A 35 -2.37 -12.78 -1.78
N ALA A 36 -3.14 -13.84 -1.51
CA ALA A 36 -2.65 -15.09 -0.91
C ALA A 36 -1.56 -15.79 -1.74
N SER A 37 -1.51 -15.50 -3.05
CA SER A 37 -0.46 -16.01 -3.96
C SER A 37 0.92 -15.36 -3.73
N VAL A 38 0.95 -14.16 -3.14
CA VAL A 38 2.18 -13.44 -2.79
C VAL A 38 2.55 -13.71 -1.33
N ASP A 39 1.56 -13.70 -0.44
CA ASP A 39 1.72 -14.05 0.96
C ASP A 39 0.46 -14.77 1.47
N PRO A 40 0.55 -16.08 1.80
CA PRO A 40 -0.57 -16.87 2.28
C PRO A 40 -1.25 -16.30 3.53
N TYR A 41 -0.51 -15.56 4.37
CA TYR A 41 -1.02 -14.96 5.60
C TYR A 41 -1.63 -13.59 5.38
N ARG A 42 -1.45 -13.01 4.17
CA ARG A 42 -1.93 -11.68 3.80
C ARG A 42 -1.54 -10.62 4.83
N GLU A 43 -0.29 -10.63 5.29
CA GLU A 43 0.18 -9.68 6.28
C GLU A 43 0.23 -8.26 5.68
N PRO A 44 -0.37 -7.24 6.34
CA PRO A 44 -0.33 -5.87 5.86
C PRO A 44 1.10 -5.32 5.78
N ARG A 45 1.43 -4.71 4.65
CA ARG A 45 2.75 -4.15 4.37
C ARG A 45 2.69 -2.63 4.29
N GLN A 46 3.71 -1.98 4.83
CA GLN A 46 3.86 -0.53 4.78
C GLN A 46 4.28 -0.06 3.38
N SER A 47 3.92 1.18 3.02
CA SER A 47 4.42 1.79 1.80
C SER A 47 5.94 2.03 1.89
N HIS A 48 6.66 1.87 0.77
CA HIS A 48 8.10 2.14 0.77
C HIS A 48 8.43 3.61 1.05
N ALA A 49 7.50 4.52 0.75
CA ALA A 49 7.63 5.95 1.01
C ALA A 49 7.40 6.35 2.49
N ARG A 50 7.22 5.38 3.41
CA ARG A 50 7.17 5.66 4.86
C ARG A 50 8.54 5.85 5.49
N ALA A 51 9.63 5.69 4.75
CA ALA A 51 10.92 6.19 5.21
C ALA A 51 10.73 7.67 5.54
N GLY A 52 11.03 8.05 6.78
CA GLY A 52 10.92 9.44 7.24
C GLY A 52 11.68 10.40 6.31
N PRO A 53 11.48 11.72 6.45
CA PRO A 53 12.06 12.69 5.53
C PRO A 53 13.53 12.35 5.25
N HIS A 54 13.86 12.16 3.97
CA HIS A 54 15.24 12.22 3.50
C HIS A 54 15.72 13.63 3.85
N ILE A 55 16.37 13.79 4.99
CA ILE A 55 17.13 15.00 5.29
C ILE A 55 18.31 14.96 4.32
N ALA A 56 18.19 15.72 3.24
CA ALA A 56 19.29 16.07 2.35
C ALA A 56 20.14 17.18 2.99
#